data_AF-S7V3I1-F1
#
_entry.id   AF-S7V3I1-F1
#
_cell.length_a   1.000
_cell.length_b   1.000
_cell.length_c   1.000
_cell.angle_alpha   90.00
_cell.angle_beta   90.00
_cell.angle_gamma   90.00
#
_symmetry.space_group_name_H-M   'P 1'
#
loop_
_entity.id
_entity.type
_entity.pdbx_description
1 polymer ?
#
loop_
_entity_poly.entity_id
_entity_poly.type
_entity_poly.pdbx_seq_one_letter_code
_entity_poly.pdbx_strand_id
1 'polypeptide(L)'
;MLIKPVTAHNRVIKATIPAATYSNLDLKTWLAANTLWDGVSPANFDVAVASGAVIGSASTGSYAMTVQGFPSGTKITLTNNGRIQGRGGNGGAGGSGYNGSSPITYAAKPGNPGGAGGPALYIAAVGGGSITIDNAAGQIWGGGGGGGGGGAGWVYTTSEAGDYFTTGGGGGGGGGAGLSVGTGGGGGAAFTVPSLYGNGTTITGSTAGAGTAAVGGSGATGGSGSHSGQGQAGGGPGLAGTPGGAAYWSGGSGSSNGAGGAGGAAGKATQGAANATWTATGDRRGTVA
;
A
#
# COMPACT_ATOMS: atom_id res chain seq x y z
N MET A 1 29.71 -32.66 -22.95
CA MET A 1 28.66 -32.69 -23.99
C MET A 1 28.01 -31.31 -24.02
N LEU A 2 28.38 -30.48 -24.99
CA LEU A 2 27.90 -29.09 -25.11
C LEU A 2 26.53 -29.13 -25.81
N ILE A 3 25.44 -29.01 -25.06
CA ILE A 3 24.09 -28.92 -25.64
C ILE A 3 23.96 -27.52 -26.23
N LYS A 4 23.89 -27.43 -27.56
CA LYS A 4 23.72 -26.15 -28.26
C LYS A 4 22.37 -25.50 -27.89
N PRO A 5 22.33 -24.19 -27.58
CA PRO A 5 21.07 -23.45 -27.45
C PRO A 5 20.26 -23.57 -28.73
N VAL A 6 18.96 -23.85 -28.61
CA VAL A 6 18.08 -24.00 -29.77
C VAL A 6 17.62 -22.61 -30.20
N THR A 7 18.01 -22.16 -31.39
CA THR A 7 17.42 -20.98 -32.04
C THR A 7 16.00 -21.35 -32.51
N ALA A 8 15.01 -21.12 -31.65
CA ALA A 8 13.66 -21.63 -31.80
C ALA A 8 12.72 -20.63 -32.48
N HIS A 9 12.79 -20.49 -33.81
CA HIS A 9 11.79 -19.67 -34.52
C HIS A 9 10.41 -20.35 -34.65
N ASN A 10 10.27 -21.66 -34.35
CA ASN A 10 8.99 -22.38 -34.50
C ASN A 10 8.59 -23.32 -33.35
N ARG A 11 9.37 -23.38 -32.27
CA ARG A 11 9.07 -24.25 -31.12
C ARG A 11 8.51 -23.43 -29.97
N VAL A 12 7.39 -23.87 -29.40
CA VAL A 12 6.83 -23.29 -28.19
C VAL A 12 7.63 -23.78 -26.98
N ILE A 13 8.13 -22.86 -26.18
CA ILE A 13 8.78 -23.11 -24.90
C ILE A 13 7.70 -23.07 -23.82
N LYS A 14 7.43 -24.23 -23.23
CA LYS A 14 6.49 -24.37 -22.12
C LYS A 14 7.21 -24.14 -20.80
N ALA A 15 6.63 -23.33 -19.93
CA ALA A 15 7.16 -23.09 -18.61
C ALA A 15 6.03 -22.95 -17.57
N THR A 16 6.29 -23.41 -16.35
CA THR A 16 5.36 -23.25 -15.24
C THR A 16 6.08 -22.63 -14.07
N ILE A 17 5.61 -21.48 -13.61
CA ILE A 17 6.04 -20.88 -12.34
C ILE A 17 5.37 -21.72 -11.24
N PRO A 18 6.14 -22.50 -10.45
CA PRO A 18 5.56 -23.46 -9.51
C PRO A 18 4.92 -22.77 -8.31
N ALA A 19 4.15 -23.54 -7.54
CA ALA A 19 3.49 -23.06 -6.33
C ALA A 19 4.52 -22.69 -5.25
N ALA A 20 4.84 -21.41 -5.16
CA ALA A 20 5.72 -20.80 -4.16
C ALA A 20 5.44 -19.29 -4.06
N THR A 21 6.11 -18.64 -3.11
CA THR A 21 6.10 -17.17 -3.00
C THR A 21 7.28 -16.57 -3.74
N TYR A 22 7.00 -15.60 -4.61
CA TYR A 22 7.99 -14.82 -5.35
C TYR A 22 7.86 -13.35 -5.00
N SER A 23 8.96 -12.60 -5.12
CA SER A 23 8.95 -11.14 -4.98
C SER A 23 9.48 -10.49 -6.24
N ASN A 24 8.76 -9.51 -6.79
CA ASN A 24 9.18 -8.69 -7.92
C ASN A 24 9.69 -9.52 -9.12
N LEU A 25 8.89 -10.52 -9.55
CA LEU A 25 9.28 -11.46 -10.58
C LEU A 25 9.36 -10.77 -11.96
N ASP A 26 10.57 -10.76 -12.53
CA ASP A 26 10.76 -10.39 -13.93
C ASP A 26 10.63 -11.64 -14.82
N LEU A 27 9.58 -11.69 -15.64
CA LEU A 27 9.26 -12.90 -16.40
C LEU A 27 10.36 -13.28 -17.39
N LYS A 28 11.00 -12.29 -18.02
CA LYS A 28 12.10 -12.52 -18.96
C LYS A 28 13.27 -13.23 -18.26
N THR A 29 13.74 -12.65 -17.17
CA THR A 29 14.86 -13.17 -16.39
C THR A 29 14.54 -14.55 -15.84
N TRP A 30 13.30 -14.73 -15.34
CA TRP A 30 12.84 -16.02 -14.85
C TRP A 30 12.83 -17.09 -15.95
N LEU A 31 12.32 -16.78 -17.15
CA LEU A 31 12.32 -17.74 -18.27
C LEU A 31 13.73 -18.11 -18.73
N ALA A 32 14.65 -17.15 -18.83
CA ALA A 32 16.04 -17.43 -19.20
C ALA A 32 16.74 -18.32 -18.16
N ALA A 33 16.41 -18.18 -16.88
CA ALA A 33 17.00 -18.98 -15.81
C ALA A 33 16.37 -20.37 -15.66
N ASN A 34 15.10 -20.56 -16.04
CA ASN A 34 14.32 -21.77 -15.75
C ASN A 34 13.92 -22.56 -17.01
N THR A 35 14.42 -22.17 -18.18
CA THR A 35 14.19 -22.88 -19.45
C THR A 35 15.49 -23.00 -20.24
N LEU A 36 15.42 -23.57 -21.44
CA LEU A 36 16.55 -23.64 -22.37
C LEU A 36 16.66 -22.40 -23.29
N TRP A 37 15.92 -21.33 -22.98
CA TRP A 37 15.97 -20.09 -23.75
C TRP A 37 17.26 -19.30 -23.46
N ASP A 38 17.82 -18.68 -24.50
CA ASP A 38 19.07 -17.91 -24.43
C ASP A 38 18.90 -16.47 -23.89
N GLY A 39 17.67 -16.03 -23.64
CA GLY A 39 17.35 -14.69 -23.12
C GLY A 39 17.39 -13.57 -24.16
N VAL A 40 17.78 -13.85 -25.41
CA VAL A 40 18.08 -12.83 -26.43
C VAL A 40 17.45 -13.11 -27.80
N SER A 41 17.19 -14.37 -28.14
CA SER A 41 16.51 -14.72 -29.39
C SER A 41 15.00 -14.61 -29.25
N PRO A 42 14.27 -14.13 -30.27
CA PRO A 42 12.80 -14.19 -30.27
C PRO A 42 12.30 -15.63 -30.11
N ALA A 43 11.27 -15.83 -29.29
CA ALA A 43 10.70 -17.15 -29.01
C ALA A 43 9.19 -17.10 -28.76
N ASN A 44 8.55 -18.27 -28.78
CA ASN A 44 7.14 -18.43 -28.43
C ASN A 44 7.04 -19.10 -27.05
N PHE A 45 6.39 -18.45 -26.09
CA PHE A 45 6.23 -18.95 -24.73
C PHE A 45 4.79 -19.30 -24.43
N ASP A 46 4.62 -20.43 -23.75
CA ASP A 46 3.39 -20.85 -23.10
C ASP A 46 3.71 -20.99 -21.60
N VAL A 47 3.34 -19.95 -20.85
CA VAL A 47 3.70 -19.75 -19.44
C VAL A 47 2.47 -19.92 -18.58
N ALA A 48 2.55 -20.80 -17.58
CA ALA A 48 1.53 -20.92 -16.54
C ALA A 48 2.06 -20.43 -15.20
N VAL A 49 1.32 -19.56 -14.52
CA VAL A 49 1.46 -19.36 -13.06
C VAL A 49 0.62 -20.44 -12.40
N ALA A 50 1.25 -21.35 -11.67
CA ALA A 50 0.55 -22.46 -11.04
C ALA A 50 -0.43 -21.98 -9.95
N SER A 51 -1.48 -22.77 -9.70
CA SER A 51 -2.31 -22.58 -8.52
C SER A 51 -1.46 -22.70 -7.26
N GLY A 52 -1.71 -21.85 -6.26
CA GLY A 52 -0.88 -21.74 -5.06
C GLY A 52 0.40 -20.91 -5.22
N ALA A 53 0.78 -20.50 -6.44
CA ALA A 53 1.85 -19.52 -6.62
C ALA A 53 1.36 -18.11 -6.23
N VAL A 54 2.18 -17.39 -5.47
CA VAL A 54 1.90 -16.01 -5.07
C VAL A 54 3.10 -15.13 -5.39
N ILE A 55 2.91 -14.19 -6.31
CA ILE A 55 3.93 -13.23 -6.74
C ILE A 55 3.59 -11.88 -6.10
N GLY A 56 4.45 -11.42 -5.19
CA GLY A 56 4.27 -10.17 -4.45
C GLY A 56 5.23 -9.07 -4.87
N SER A 57 4.97 -7.85 -4.38
CA SER A 57 5.96 -6.78 -4.41
C SER A 57 6.59 -6.54 -3.04
N ALA A 58 7.90 -6.28 -3.01
CA ALA A 58 8.62 -5.85 -1.80
C ALA A 58 8.38 -4.36 -1.45
N SER A 59 7.93 -3.54 -2.41
CA SER A 59 7.78 -2.09 -2.24
C SER A 59 6.47 -1.58 -2.86
N THR A 60 6.01 -0.41 -2.43
CA THR A 60 4.85 0.26 -3.04
C THR A 60 5.19 0.93 -4.38
N GLY A 61 6.48 1.06 -4.72
CA GLY A 61 6.96 1.62 -5.98
C GLY A 61 7.31 0.58 -7.06
N SER A 62 7.33 -0.70 -6.71
CA SER A 62 7.72 -1.79 -7.61
C SER A 62 6.52 -2.68 -7.94
N TYR A 63 6.48 -3.22 -9.16
CA TYR A 63 5.48 -4.21 -9.56
C TYR A 63 5.77 -5.57 -8.95
N ALA A 64 4.72 -6.34 -8.66
CA ALA A 64 4.87 -7.73 -8.25
C ALA A 64 5.42 -8.60 -9.39
N MET A 65 4.96 -8.37 -10.63
CA MET A 65 5.46 -9.06 -11.82
C MET A 65 5.65 -8.10 -12.99
N THR A 66 6.72 -8.27 -13.77
CA THR A 66 6.98 -7.52 -15.01
C THR A 66 7.05 -8.45 -16.22
N VAL A 67 6.37 -8.06 -17.30
CA VAL A 67 6.47 -8.67 -18.64
C VAL A 67 7.02 -7.61 -19.57
N GLN A 68 8.34 -7.56 -19.71
CA GLN A 68 9.04 -6.51 -20.46
C GLN A 68 10.39 -6.97 -21.01
N GLY A 69 10.97 -6.18 -21.91
CA GLY A 69 12.33 -6.39 -22.40
C GLY A 69 12.52 -7.61 -23.31
N PHE A 70 11.43 -8.23 -23.78
CA PHE A 70 11.49 -9.36 -24.69
C PHE A 70 11.95 -8.94 -26.09
N PRO A 71 12.74 -9.77 -26.79
CA PRO A 71 13.15 -9.50 -28.18
C PRO A 71 11.95 -9.33 -29.12
N SER A 72 12.12 -8.50 -30.15
CA SER A 72 11.10 -8.24 -31.17
C SER A 72 10.62 -9.54 -31.82
N GLY A 73 9.31 -9.68 -32.02
CA GLY A 73 8.69 -10.90 -32.57
C GLY A 73 8.42 -12.02 -31.54
N THR A 74 8.75 -11.83 -30.26
CA THR A 74 8.39 -12.78 -29.18
C THR A 74 6.88 -12.87 -29.01
N LYS A 75 6.35 -14.07 -28.85
CA LYS A 75 4.93 -14.30 -28.51
C LYS A 75 4.83 -14.95 -27.14
N ILE A 76 3.94 -14.44 -26.28
CA ILE A 76 3.75 -14.95 -24.93
C ILE A 76 2.27 -15.26 -24.74
N THR A 77 1.97 -16.48 -24.32
CA THR A 77 0.69 -16.84 -23.71
C THR A 77 0.93 -17.02 -22.22
N LEU A 78 0.28 -16.21 -21.39
CA LEU A 78 0.37 -16.27 -19.93
C LEU A 78 -0.97 -16.72 -19.36
N THR A 79 -0.99 -17.91 -18.77
CA THR A 79 -2.14 -18.42 -18.01
C THR A 79 -1.88 -18.20 -16.52
N ASN A 80 -2.62 -17.30 -15.88
CA ASN A 80 -2.53 -17.09 -14.44
C ASN A 80 -3.57 -17.93 -13.70
N ASN A 81 -3.12 -18.94 -12.95
CA ASN A 81 -3.95 -19.69 -12.00
C ASN A 81 -3.58 -19.38 -10.53
N GLY A 82 -2.58 -18.51 -10.32
CA GLY A 82 -2.11 -18.09 -9.01
C GLY A 82 -2.55 -16.66 -8.69
N ARG A 83 -1.77 -16.01 -7.82
CA ARG A 83 -2.02 -14.64 -7.38
C ARG A 83 -0.83 -13.73 -7.66
N ILE A 84 -1.08 -12.60 -8.30
CA ILE A 84 -0.10 -11.52 -8.50
C ILE A 84 -0.61 -10.32 -7.69
N GLN A 85 0.15 -9.88 -6.68
CA GLN A 85 -0.34 -8.91 -5.71
C GLN A 85 0.68 -7.82 -5.34
N GLY A 86 0.26 -6.56 -5.46
CA GLY A 86 1.04 -5.40 -5.00
C GLY A 86 1.20 -5.34 -3.48
N ARG A 87 2.13 -4.50 -3.02
CA ARG A 87 2.37 -4.24 -1.59
C ARG A 87 1.30 -3.32 -0.99
N GLY A 88 0.88 -3.55 0.24
CA GLY A 88 0.01 -2.63 0.98
C GLY A 88 0.73 -1.35 1.40
N GLY A 89 0.05 -0.21 1.32
CA GLY A 89 0.57 1.07 1.78
C GLY A 89 0.57 1.19 3.30
N ASN A 90 1.57 1.83 3.90
CA ASN A 90 1.60 2.02 5.35
C ASN A 90 0.53 3.04 5.79
N GLY A 91 -0.05 2.84 6.97
CA GLY A 91 -0.97 3.80 7.57
C GLY A 91 -0.25 5.08 8.00
N GLY A 92 -0.97 6.21 7.96
CA GLY A 92 -0.48 7.51 8.39
C GLY A 92 -0.35 7.61 9.91
N ALA A 93 0.70 8.26 10.39
CA ALA A 93 0.85 8.55 11.82
C ALA A 93 -0.19 9.59 12.28
N GLY A 94 -0.64 9.47 13.53
CA GLY A 94 -1.49 10.47 14.16
C GLY A 94 -0.78 11.81 14.35
N GLY A 95 -1.55 12.90 14.36
CA GLY A 95 -1.04 14.25 14.60
C GLY A 95 -0.58 14.42 16.05
N SER A 96 0.49 15.19 16.25
CA SER A 96 1.01 15.52 17.59
C SER A 96 0.60 16.93 18.02
N GLY A 97 0.44 17.15 19.32
CA GLY A 97 0.28 18.48 19.91
C GLY A 97 1.50 18.81 20.78
N TYR A 98 2.02 20.06 20.71
CA TYR A 98 3.16 20.62 21.47
C TYR A 98 4.55 20.61 20.78
N ASN A 99 5.24 21.76 20.86
CA ASN A 99 6.69 21.94 20.72
C ASN A 99 7.12 22.81 21.92
N GLY A 100 7.96 22.27 22.82
CA GLY A 100 8.26 22.86 24.13
C GLY A 100 9.20 24.04 24.18
N SER A 101 9.16 24.92 23.17
CA SER A 101 9.89 26.19 23.21
C SER A 101 8.95 27.35 23.51
N SER A 102 9.38 28.22 24.43
CA SER A 102 8.75 29.52 24.69
C SER A 102 9.05 30.50 23.55
N PRO A 103 8.10 31.31 23.07
CA PRO A 103 6.71 31.39 23.53
C PRO A 103 5.90 30.16 23.12
N ILE A 104 5.07 29.68 24.04
CA ILE A 104 4.33 28.43 23.87
C ILE A 104 3.38 28.57 22.67
N THR A 105 3.70 27.88 21.58
CA THR A 105 2.87 27.86 20.38
C THR A 105 2.01 26.60 20.39
N TYR A 106 0.75 26.76 20.79
CA TYR A 106 -0.24 25.68 20.84
C TYR A 106 -0.79 25.40 19.44
N ALA A 107 -0.11 24.55 18.67
CA ALA A 107 -0.57 24.13 17.35
C ALA A 107 -0.94 22.64 17.36
N ALA A 108 -2.21 22.35 17.08
CA ALA A 108 -2.66 21.00 16.81
C ALA A 108 -2.20 20.60 15.41
N LYS A 109 -1.32 19.60 15.30
CA LYS A 109 -0.85 19.14 13.99
C LYS A 109 -1.87 18.20 13.34
N PRO A 110 -2.02 18.26 12.02
CA PRO A 110 -2.80 17.27 11.30
C PRO A 110 -2.18 15.88 11.41
N GLY A 111 -3.00 14.85 11.18
CA GLY A 111 -2.50 13.50 10.96
C GLY A 111 -1.79 13.39 9.62
N ASN A 112 -0.83 12.47 9.54
CA ASN A 112 -0.13 12.19 8.29
C ASN A 112 -1.03 11.40 7.33
N PRO A 113 -0.89 11.60 6.01
CA PRO A 113 -1.59 10.78 5.04
C PRO A 113 -1.10 9.34 5.08
N GLY A 114 -1.97 8.40 4.69
CA GLY A 114 -1.59 7.01 4.43
C GLY A 114 -0.76 6.89 3.15
N GLY A 115 0.14 5.91 3.10
CA GLY A 115 0.93 5.56 1.93
C GLY A 115 0.09 4.87 0.86
N ALA A 116 0.42 5.08 -0.41
CA ALA A 116 -0.25 4.40 -1.52
C ALA A 116 0.06 2.90 -1.56
N GLY A 117 -0.89 2.10 -2.05
CA GLY A 117 -0.68 0.70 -2.38
C GLY A 117 0.17 0.53 -3.65
N GLY A 118 0.96 -0.54 -3.70
CA GLY A 118 1.84 -0.88 -4.82
C GLY A 118 1.11 -1.55 -5.98
N PRO A 119 1.66 -1.45 -7.21
CA PRO A 119 1.06 -2.08 -8.37
C PRO A 119 1.34 -3.60 -8.45
N ALA A 120 0.49 -4.34 -9.15
CA ALA A 120 0.63 -5.80 -9.29
C ALA A 120 1.39 -6.21 -10.56
N LEU A 121 0.79 -6.04 -11.75
CA LEU A 121 1.36 -6.50 -13.01
C LEU A 121 1.72 -5.34 -13.94
N TYR A 122 2.94 -5.35 -14.49
CA TYR A 122 3.36 -4.46 -15.57
C TYR A 122 3.56 -5.22 -16.88
N ILE A 123 3.04 -4.65 -17.97
CA ILE A 123 3.10 -5.21 -19.32
C ILE A 123 3.64 -4.13 -20.26
N ALA A 124 4.86 -4.31 -20.74
CA ALA A 124 5.41 -3.47 -21.80
C ALA A 124 5.00 -4.02 -23.19
N ALA A 125 4.97 -3.14 -24.18
CA ALA A 125 4.83 -3.56 -25.58
C ALA A 125 6.00 -4.46 -25.99
N VAL A 126 5.69 -5.52 -26.75
CA VAL A 126 6.68 -6.46 -27.30
C VAL A 126 6.75 -6.17 -28.80
N GLY A 127 7.71 -5.36 -29.24
CA GLY A 127 7.77 -4.86 -30.62
C GLY A 127 7.60 -5.97 -31.65
N GLY A 128 6.59 -5.87 -32.52
CA GLY A 128 6.28 -6.90 -33.53
C GLY A 128 5.84 -8.28 -32.98
N GLY A 129 5.76 -8.43 -31.67
CA GLY A 129 5.32 -9.62 -30.95
C GLY A 129 3.92 -9.48 -30.37
N SER A 130 3.51 -10.41 -29.50
CA SER A 130 2.21 -10.36 -28.83
C SER A 130 2.24 -10.96 -27.43
N ILE A 131 1.38 -10.45 -26.55
CA ILE A 131 1.12 -11.01 -25.23
C ILE A 131 -0.38 -11.33 -25.17
N THR A 132 -0.70 -12.59 -24.87
CA THR A 132 -2.05 -13.04 -24.57
C THR A 132 -2.11 -13.46 -23.10
N ILE A 133 -3.11 -12.98 -22.36
CA ILE A 133 -3.27 -13.28 -20.94
C ILE A 133 -4.63 -13.92 -20.70
N ASP A 134 -4.59 -15.09 -20.08
CA ASP A 134 -5.74 -15.77 -19.48
C ASP A 134 -5.62 -15.68 -17.95
N ASN A 135 -6.53 -14.97 -17.30
CA ASN A 135 -6.60 -14.87 -15.84
C ASN A 135 -7.88 -15.52 -15.28
N ALA A 136 -8.56 -16.42 -16.01
CA ALA A 136 -9.87 -16.95 -15.63
C ALA A 136 -9.90 -17.54 -14.20
N ALA A 137 -8.86 -18.28 -13.81
CA ALA A 137 -8.73 -18.91 -12.49
C ALA A 137 -7.82 -18.15 -11.52
N GLY A 138 -7.23 -17.03 -11.96
CA GLY A 138 -6.20 -16.30 -11.25
C GLY A 138 -6.67 -14.99 -10.63
N GLN A 139 -5.77 -14.38 -9.88
CA GLN A 139 -5.98 -13.14 -9.14
C GLN A 139 -4.89 -12.12 -9.49
N ILE A 140 -5.27 -10.90 -9.85
CA ILE A 140 -4.34 -9.78 -10.06
C ILE A 140 -4.80 -8.59 -9.23
N TRP A 141 -4.15 -8.36 -8.10
CA TRP A 141 -4.59 -7.40 -7.10
C TRP A 141 -3.56 -6.32 -6.84
N GLY A 142 -3.92 -5.06 -7.09
CA GLY A 142 -3.16 -3.94 -6.55
C GLY A 142 -3.13 -3.99 -5.02
N GLY A 143 -2.09 -3.40 -4.42
CA GLY A 143 -2.05 -3.20 -2.98
C GLY A 143 -3.16 -2.24 -2.52
N GLY A 144 -3.65 -2.42 -1.30
CA GLY A 144 -4.53 -1.45 -0.65
C GLY A 144 -3.74 -0.23 -0.19
N GLY A 145 -4.35 0.96 -0.22
CA GLY A 145 -3.78 2.17 0.36
C GLY A 145 -3.85 2.15 1.90
N GLY A 146 -2.89 2.75 2.59
CA GLY A 146 -2.94 2.91 4.04
C GLY A 146 -4.00 3.93 4.47
N GLY A 147 -4.60 3.75 5.64
CA GLY A 147 -5.52 4.72 6.23
C GLY A 147 -4.80 5.99 6.69
N GLY A 148 -5.49 7.12 6.68
CA GLY A 148 -4.95 8.38 7.21
C GLY A 148 -4.91 8.40 8.73
N GLY A 149 -3.88 9.03 9.30
CA GLY A 149 -3.80 9.27 10.74
C GLY A 149 -4.81 10.34 11.20
N GLY A 150 -5.27 10.26 12.44
CA GLY A 150 -6.17 11.26 13.02
C GLY A 150 -5.43 12.55 13.40
N GLY A 151 -6.12 13.68 13.43
CA GLY A 151 -5.54 14.96 13.85
C GLY A 151 -5.35 15.08 15.36
N ALA A 152 -4.34 15.85 15.80
CA ALA A 152 -4.24 16.24 17.21
C ALA A 152 -5.34 17.24 17.57
N GLY A 153 -5.73 17.29 18.84
CA GLY A 153 -6.62 18.33 19.37
C GLY A 153 -5.98 19.05 20.56
N TRP A 154 -6.27 20.34 20.70
CA TRP A 154 -5.97 21.11 21.91
C TRP A 154 -7.07 22.10 22.23
N VAL A 155 -7.30 22.27 23.53
CA VAL A 155 -8.24 23.21 24.11
C VAL A 155 -7.58 24.02 25.21
N TYR A 156 -7.92 25.31 25.23
CA TYR A 156 -7.64 26.23 26.32
C TYR A 156 -8.94 26.74 26.96
N THR A 157 -9.01 26.62 28.28
CA THR A 157 -10.13 27.11 29.08
C THR A 157 -9.61 28.02 30.17
N THR A 158 -10.11 29.25 30.21
CA THR A 158 -9.88 30.21 31.29
C THR A 158 -11.01 30.08 32.31
N SER A 159 -10.67 29.93 33.59
CA SER A 159 -11.65 29.93 34.67
C SER A 159 -11.15 30.77 35.84
N GLU A 160 -12.04 31.15 36.77
CA GLU A 160 -11.63 31.81 38.02
C GLU A 160 -10.67 30.95 38.85
N ALA A 161 -10.66 29.63 38.63
CA ALA A 161 -9.75 28.67 39.26
C ALA A 161 -8.40 28.54 38.54
N GLY A 162 -8.21 29.20 37.38
CA GLY A 162 -6.99 29.19 36.58
C GLY A 162 -7.20 28.73 35.13
N ASP A 163 -6.09 28.70 34.40
CA ASP A 163 -6.00 28.33 32.99
C ASP A 163 -5.69 26.83 32.84
N TYR A 164 -6.54 26.13 32.07
CA TYR A 164 -6.41 24.70 31.81
C TYR A 164 -6.16 24.42 30.34
N PHE A 165 -5.13 23.60 30.07
CA PHE A 165 -4.78 23.12 28.75
C PHE A 165 -5.05 21.63 28.68
N THR A 166 -5.91 21.18 27.76
CA THR A 166 -6.08 19.75 27.47
C THR A 166 -5.61 19.49 26.05
N THR A 167 -4.76 18.49 25.87
CA THR A 167 -4.27 18.08 24.55
C THR A 167 -4.47 16.59 24.31
N GLY A 168 -4.62 16.19 23.06
CA GLY A 168 -4.70 14.78 22.69
C GLY A 168 -4.01 14.52 21.37
N GLY A 169 -3.11 13.54 21.35
CA GLY A 169 -2.49 13.08 20.11
C GLY A 169 -3.46 12.24 19.27
N GLY A 170 -3.42 12.41 17.94
CA GLY A 170 -4.27 11.67 17.01
C GLY A 170 -3.96 10.18 16.96
N GLY A 171 -4.94 9.36 16.59
CA GLY A 171 -4.74 7.92 16.40
C GLY A 171 -4.01 7.59 15.09
N GLY A 172 -3.26 6.49 15.05
CA GLY A 172 -2.65 6.01 13.82
C GLY A 172 -3.67 5.46 12.80
N GLY A 173 -3.39 5.58 11.51
CA GLY A 173 -4.16 4.95 10.44
C GLY A 173 -3.74 3.50 10.19
N GLY A 174 -4.65 2.63 9.75
CA GLY A 174 -4.39 1.21 9.51
C GLY A 174 -3.58 0.95 8.23
N GLY A 175 -2.79 -0.12 8.20
CA GLY A 175 -2.00 -0.49 7.02
C GLY A 175 -2.86 -1.08 5.88
N GLY A 176 -2.53 -0.81 4.63
CA GLY A 176 -3.23 -1.36 3.47
C GLY A 176 -2.96 -2.85 3.23
N ALA A 177 -3.86 -3.53 2.52
CA ALA A 177 -3.71 -4.94 2.19
C ALA A 177 -2.62 -5.19 1.13
N GLY A 178 -1.90 -6.31 1.22
CA GLY A 178 -0.85 -6.68 0.28
C GLY A 178 -0.14 -7.97 0.66
N LEU A 179 0.61 -8.61 -0.25
CA LEU A 179 1.41 -9.77 0.12
C LEU A 179 2.47 -9.39 1.16
N SER A 180 3.26 -8.37 0.82
CA SER A 180 3.91 -7.53 1.82
C SER A 180 2.85 -6.55 2.32
N VAL A 181 2.48 -6.65 3.59
CA VAL A 181 1.39 -5.84 4.15
C VAL A 181 1.86 -4.42 4.47
N GLY A 182 0.92 -3.47 4.46
CA GLY A 182 1.17 -2.15 5.03
C GLY A 182 1.22 -2.24 6.56
N THR A 183 2.16 -1.53 7.19
CA THR A 183 2.17 -1.40 8.64
C THR A 183 1.11 -0.38 9.09
N GLY A 184 0.58 -0.52 10.31
CA GLY A 184 -0.19 0.55 10.92
C GLY A 184 0.68 1.78 11.24
N GLY A 185 0.08 2.96 11.24
CA GLY A 185 0.71 4.18 11.71
C GLY A 185 0.77 4.24 13.23
N GLY A 186 1.79 4.89 13.78
CA GLY A 186 1.86 5.20 15.21
C GLY A 186 0.88 6.30 15.59
N GLY A 187 0.42 6.32 16.84
CA GLY A 187 -0.33 7.45 17.37
C GLY A 187 0.57 8.68 17.57
N GLY A 188 -0.02 9.86 17.46
CA GLY A 188 0.65 11.11 17.78
C GLY A 188 0.77 11.29 19.29
N ALA A 189 1.78 12.04 19.73
CA ALA A 189 1.97 12.38 21.14
C ALA A 189 1.45 13.80 21.41
N ALA A 190 0.82 14.00 22.56
CA ALA A 190 0.50 15.34 23.03
C ALA A 190 0.85 15.49 24.52
N PHE A 191 1.31 16.67 24.91
CA PHE A 191 1.65 16.98 26.31
C PHE A 191 0.57 17.90 26.91
N THR A 192 0.00 17.50 28.04
CA THR A 192 -1.02 18.23 28.78
C THR A 192 -0.38 18.85 30.00
N VAL A 193 -0.50 20.17 30.17
CA VAL A 193 -0.06 20.88 31.39
C VAL A 193 -1.30 21.27 32.21
N PRO A 194 -1.49 20.72 33.43
CA PRO A 194 -2.66 21.02 34.26
C PRO A 194 -2.74 22.47 34.74
N SER A 195 -1.66 23.24 34.62
CA SER A 195 -1.51 24.65 35.00
C SER A 195 -0.21 25.17 34.39
N LEU A 196 -0.06 26.49 34.21
CA LEU A 196 1.21 27.14 33.79
C LEU A 196 2.43 26.72 34.65
N TYR A 197 2.20 26.12 35.82
CA TYR A 197 3.23 25.70 36.78
C TYR A 197 3.18 24.21 37.16
N GLY A 198 2.35 23.40 36.50
CA GLY A 198 2.15 21.97 36.84
C GLY A 198 3.04 21.00 36.04
N ASN A 199 3.34 19.84 36.62
CA ASN A 199 4.02 18.74 35.91
C ASN A 199 3.03 18.11 34.91
N GLY A 200 3.35 18.14 33.62
CA GLY A 200 2.42 17.70 32.59
C GLY A 200 2.38 16.19 32.37
N THR A 201 1.31 15.70 31.74
CA THR A 201 1.11 14.29 31.35
C THR A 201 1.10 14.14 29.83
N THR A 202 1.70 13.07 29.32
CA THR A 202 1.66 12.76 27.88
C THR A 202 0.42 11.94 27.55
N ILE A 203 -0.42 12.46 26.66
CA ILE A 203 -1.61 11.81 26.13
C ILE A 203 -1.33 11.41 24.67
N THR A 204 -1.01 10.14 24.47
CA THR A 204 -0.62 9.56 23.17
C THR A 204 -1.79 8.84 22.51
N GLY A 205 -1.97 9.03 21.22
CA GLY A 205 -2.89 8.21 20.42
C GLY A 205 -2.42 6.77 20.33
N SER A 206 -3.33 5.85 20.00
CA SER A 206 -2.96 4.45 19.85
C SER A 206 -2.32 4.15 18.49
N THR A 207 -1.49 3.13 18.43
CA THR A 207 -0.94 2.56 17.18
C THR A 207 -2.00 1.71 16.49
N ALA A 208 -2.06 1.80 15.16
CA ALA A 208 -3.03 1.08 14.34
C ALA A 208 -2.60 -0.34 13.97
N GLY A 209 -3.56 -1.12 13.46
CA GLY A 209 -3.30 -2.46 12.95
C GLY A 209 -2.59 -2.46 11.60
N ALA A 210 -1.72 -3.45 11.38
CA ALA A 210 -1.20 -3.76 10.05
C ALA A 210 -2.30 -4.39 9.17
N GLY A 211 -2.12 -4.29 7.85
CA GLY A 211 -2.97 -5.01 6.90
C GLY A 211 -2.68 -6.52 6.89
N THR A 212 -3.48 -7.23 6.10
CA THR A 212 -3.26 -8.64 5.74
C THR A 212 -3.14 -8.76 4.22
N ALA A 213 -2.99 -9.98 3.71
CA ALA A 213 -3.03 -10.20 2.26
C ALA A 213 -4.37 -9.81 1.62
N ALA A 214 -5.48 -9.79 2.35
CA ALA A 214 -6.82 -9.60 1.77
C ALA A 214 -7.64 -8.45 2.38
N VAL A 215 -7.20 -7.90 3.51
CA VAL A 215 -7.96 -6.92 4.30
C VAL A 215 -7.00 -5.83 4.80
N GLY A 216 -7.44 -4.57 4.76
CA GLY A 216 -6.71 -3.48 5.40
C GLY A 216 -6.75 -3.58 6.92
N GLY A 217 -5.74 -3.04 7.59
CA GLY A 217 -5.66 -2.95 9.03
C GLY A 217 -6.65 -1.94 9.58
N SER A 218 -7.12 -2.17 10.80
CA SER A 218 -7.96 -1.21 11.52
C SER A 218 -7.18 0.05 11.86
N GLY A 219 -7.87 1.20 11.83
CA GLY A 219 -7.36 2.43 12.43
C GLY A 219 -7.28 2.34 13.96
N ALA A 220 -6.76 3.40 14.59
CA ALA A 220 -6.63 3.49 16.03
C ALA A 220 -7.30 4.74 16.60
N THR A 221 -7.71 4.65 17.87
CA THR A 221 -8.26 5.77 18.61
C THR A 221 -7.19 6.83 18.89
N GLY A 222 -7.61 8.10 18.93
CA GLY A 222 -6.79 9.16 19.48
C GLY A 222 -6.61 9.04 21.00
N GLY A 223 -5.74 9.85 21.57
CA GLY A 223 -5.40 9.81 22.99
C GLY A 223 -6.56 10.25 23.90
N SER A 224 -6.59 9.67 25.11
CA SER A 224 -7.61 9.87 26.15
C SER A 224 -7.64 11.31 26.68
N GLY A 225 -8.28 12.19 25.93
CA GLY A 225 -8.45 13.61 26.19
C GLY A 225 -9.37 14.16 25.11
N SER A 226 -10.58 13.61 25.07
CA SER A 226 -11.82 13.78 24.26
C SER A 226 -11.85 14.53 22.90
N HIS A 227 -10.71 14.85 22.27
CA HIS A 227 -10.69 15.84 21.16
C HIS A 227 -9.75 15.46 20.02
N SER A 228 -9.07 14.32 20.10
CA SER A 228 -8.16 13.88 19.06
C SER A 228 -8.91 13.06 18.00
N GLY A 229 -8.52 13.25 16.75
CA GLY A 229 -9.03 12.49 15.64
C GLY A 229 -8.61 11.02 15.72
N GLN A 230 -9.51 10.12 15.34
CA GLN A 230 -9.17 8.71 15.14
C GLN A 230 -8.42 8.54 13.82
N GLY A 231 -7.41 7.69 13.79
CA GLY A 231 -6.92 7.20 12.51
C GLY A 231 -7.90 6.17 11.95
N GLN A 232 -7.97 6.04 10.62
CA GLN A 232 -8.96 5.18 9.98
C GLN A 232 -8.34 3.97 9.27
N ALA A 233 -9.18 3.04 8.83
CA ALA A 233 -8.75 1.77 8.27
C ALA A 233 -7.99 1.92 6.93
N GLY A 234 -7.06 0.99 6.69
CA GLY A 234 -6.46 0.78 5.38
C GLY A 234 -7.43 0.16 4.39
N GLY A 235 -7.15 0.29 3.10
CA GLY A 235 -7.92 -0.32 2.02
C GLY A 235 -7.63 -1.81 1.87
N GLY A 236 -8.63 -2.56 1.43
CA GLY A 236 -8.45 -3.90 0.87
C GLY A 236 -7.67 -3.86 -0.46
N PRO A 237 -7.38 -5.02 -1.08
CA PRO A 237 -6.64 -5.07 -2.33
C PRO A 237 -7.34 -4.23 -3.42
N GLY A 238 -6.59 -3.34 -4.06
CA GLY A 238 -7.10 -2.44 -5.09
C GLY A 238 -8.01 -1.31 -4.59
N LEU A 239 -8.12 -1.09 -3.28
CA LEU A 239 -8.93 -0.02 -2.68
C LEU A 239 -8.06 1.02 -1.97
N ALA A 240 -8.53 2.26 -1.95
CA ALA A 240 -7.89 3.33 -1.20
C ALA A 240 -8.09 3.13 0.31
N GLY A 241 -7.19 3.71 1.11
CA GLY A 241 -7.40 3.83 2.56
C GLY A 241 -8.45 4.89 2.88
N THR A 242 -9.01 4.82 4.09
CA THR A 242 -9.97 5.82 4.56
C THR A 242 -9.23 7.03 5.15
N PRO A 243 -9.66 8.28 4.88
CA PRO A 243 -9.10 9.47 5.54
C PRO A 243 -9.29 9.42 7.06
N GLY A 244 -8.31 9.92 7.83
CA GLY A 244 -8.39 10.05 9.28
C GLY A 244 -9.46 11.04 9.73
N GLY A 245 -9.94 10.90 10.96
CA GLY A 245 -10.81 11.88 11.60
C GLY A 245 -10.06 13.15 11.96
N ALA A 246 -10.71 14.30 11.80
CA ALA A 246 -10.24 15.55 12.39
C ALA A 246 -10.43 15.50 13.91
N ALA A 247 -9.61 16.27 14.63
CA ALA A 247 -9.91 16.65 16.00
C ALA A 247 -11.19 17.48 16.04
N TYR A 248 -11.97 17.35 17.12
CA TYR A 248 -13.19 18.12 17.31
C TYR A 248 -13.30 18.62 18.76
N TRP A 249 -13.60 19.90 18.90
CA TRP A 249 -14.01 20.52 20.16
C TRP A 249 -14.96 21.68 19.93
N SER A 250 -15.94 21.80 20.83
CA SER A 250 -16.85 22.93 20.95
C SER A 250 -16.99 23.29 22.42
N GLY A 251 -16.50 24.46 22.86
CA GLY A 251 -16.78 24.97 24.23
C GLY A 251 -15.64 25.55 25.05
N GLY A 252 -14.47 25.84 24.46
CA GLY A 252 -13.33 26.46 25.17
C GLY A 252 -13.13 27.92 24.77
N SER A 253 -12.39 28.67 25.60
CA SER A 253 -11.96 30.04 25.30
C SER A 253 -11.07 30.11 24.05
N GLY A 254 -10.37 29.00 23.73
CA GLY A 254 -9.68 28.80 22.46
C GLY A 254 -9.47 27.32 22.16
N SER A 255 -9.41 26.97 20.87
CA SER A 255 -9.12 25.59 20.43
C SER A 255 -8.35 25.56 19.12
N SER A 256 -7.50 24.54 18.96
CA SER A 256 -6.88 24.19 17.68
C SER A 256 -7.19 22.73 17.38
N ASN A 257 -7.67 22.49 16.16
CA ASN A 257 -8.07 21.17 15.69
C ASN A 257 -7.21 20.80 14.48
N GLY A 258 -6.39 19.76 14.64
CA GLY A 258 -5.68 19.15 13.53
C GLY A 258 -6.66 18.43 12.61
N ALA A 259 -6.52 18.60 11.31
CA ALA A 259 -7.23 17.79 10.33
C ALA A 259 -6.74 16.32 10.38
N GLY A 260 -7.60 15.40 9.95
CA GLY A 260 -7.16 14.03 9.67
C GLY A 260 -6.31 13.98 8.39
N GLY A 261 -5.38 13.04 8.32
CA GLY A 261 -4.61 12.76 7.12
C GLY A 261 -5.48 12.11 6.04
N ALA A 262 -5.17 12.34 4.78
CA ALA A 262 -5.84 11.65 3.67
C ALA A 262 -5.55 10.13 3.70
N GLY A 263 -6.45 9.33 3.16
CA GLY A 263 -6.18 7.92 2.88
C GLY A 263 -5.21 7.78 1.69
N GLY A 264 -4.39 6.74 1.73
CA GLY A 264 -3.49 6.39 0.63
C GLY A 264 -4.26 5.87 -0.59
N ALA A 265 -3.76 6.17 -1.78
CA ALA A 265 -4.35 5.69 -3.03
C ALA A 265 -4.25 4.17 -3.17
N ALA A 266 -5.20 3.58 -3.91
CA ALA A 266 -5.15 2.17 -4.30
C ALA A 266 -3.99 1.88 -5.25
N GLY A 267 -3.39 0.70 -5.12
CA GLY A 267 -2.48 0.14 -6.11
C GLY A 267 -3.20 -0.30 -7.38
N LYS A 268 -2.51 -0.24 -8.52
CA LYS A 268 -3.02 -0.71 -9.81
C LYS A 268 -2.99 -2.23 -9.89
N ALA A 269 -4.04 -2.84 -10.43
CA ALA A 269 -4.01 -4.26 -10.80
C ALA A 269 -3.03 -4.47 -11.96
N THR A 270 -3.16 -3.66 -13.02
CA THR A 270 -2.35 -3.78 -14.22
C THR A 270 -1.94 -2.42 -14.75
N GLN A 271 -0.73 -2.33 -15.28
CA GLN A 271 -0.26 -1.21 -16.08
C GLN A 271 0.27 -1.70 -17.43
N GLY A 272 -0.19 -1.06 -18.52
CA GLY A 272 0.06 -1.48 -19.89
C GLY A 272 -0.91 -2.55 -20.37
N ALA A 273 -2.13 -2.61 -19.84
CA ALA A 273 -3.11 -3.64 -20.20
C ALA A 273 -3.46 -3.61 -21.69
N ALA A 274 -3.41 -2.45 -22.34
CA ALA A 274 -3.59 -2.29 -23.79
C ALA A 274 -2.50 -2.96 -24.64
N ASN A 275 -1.36 -3.30 -24.06
CA ASN A 275 -0.28 -4.02 -24.74
C ASN A 275 -0.51 -5.55 -24.79
N ALA A 276 -1.60 -6.04 -24.20
CA ALA A 276 -1.95 -7.45 -24.16
C ALA A 276 -3.37 -7.70 -24.68
N THR A 277 -3.55 -8.86 -25.31
CA THR A 277 -4.88 -9.44 -25.57
C THR A 277 -5.32 -10.25 -24.36
N TRP A 278 -6.48 -9.94 -23.79
CA TRP A 278 -7.02 -10.66 -22.63
C TRP A 278 -8.08 -11.65 -23.11
N THR A 279 -7.82 -12.95 -22.96
CA THR A 279 -8.82 -14.00 -23.26
C THR A 279 -9.79 -14.20 -22.11
N ALA A 280 -9.32 -13.96 -20.88
CA ALA A 280 -10.16 -13.86 -19.69
C ALA A 280 -9.51 -12.91 -18.68
N THR A 281 -10.32 -12.09 -18.02
CA THR A 281 -9.84 -11.06 -17.10
C THR A 281 -9.82 -11.51 -15.64
N GLY A 282 -10.68 -12.45 -15.23
CA GLY A 282 -10.71 -13.01 -13.86
C GLY A 282 -10.91 -11.98 -12.74
N ASP A 283 -10.44 -12.31 -11.53
CA ASP A 283 -10.45 -11.40 -10.39
C ASP A 283 -9.31 -10.37 -10.50
N ARG A 284 -9.67 -9.13 -10.86
CA ARG A 284 -8.76 -7.98 -10.89
C ARG A 284 -9.23 -6.90 -9.94
N ARG A 285 -8.35 -6.48 -9.02
CA ARG A 285 -8.67 -5.47 -8.00
C ARG A 285 -7.71 -4.30 -8.10
N GLY A 286 -8.24 -3.11 -8.31
CA GLY A 286 -7.49 -1.89 -8.56
C GLY A 286 -7.53 -1.48 -10.03
N THR A 287 -7.01 -0.28 -10.32
CA THR A 287 -7.11 0.30 -11.67
C THR A 287 -6.40 -0.56 -12.72
N VAL A 288 -6.99 -0.61 -13.91
CA VAL A 288 -6.44 -1.19 -15.13
C VAL A 288 -6.09 -0.02 -16.06
N ALA A 289 -4.81 0.15 -16.36
CA ALA A 289 -4.29 1.17 -17.27
C ALA A 289 -3.35 0.54 -18.30
#